data_AF-A0A971Q8L4-F1
#
_entry.id   AF-A0A971Q8L4-F1
#
_cell.length_a   1.000
_cell.length_b   1.000
_cell.length_c   1.000
_cell.angle_alpha   90.00
_cell.angle_beta   90.00
_cell.angle_gamma   90.00
#
_symmetry.space_group_name_H-M   'P 1'
#
loop_
_entity.id
_entity.type
_entity.pdbx_description
1 polymer ?
#
loop_
_entity_poly.entity_id
_entity_poly.type
_entity_poly.pdbx_seq_one_letter_code
_entity_poly.pdbx_strand_id
1 'polypeptide(L)'
;MSRDFRLEALVDFLDDAIVTPFPLTAAHLDSMMALLKARGIRRVSWGYYADARGGYRGPGKTGGPFADWHNITRTYQGLGNPLKVAAEAAHRHGLEIYAYYKPYETGPAAALPEGSPEAAEFGLVDQIGGRLCWFDPFVVQNPHLRIKRRTDDLPANVATRPVCAIRLIKKDDTPTRITAEHLQIWTSPDNYRYKPLRVKFDLQESVEPSSHEVVDIQNNVLTRKGDPVRVLTLSGFSLTDKYILVTTDFEDETGDFTNSGDDILRPLDADGGEIPCVFAPGHAIYFSEESDFRNWGLGFDHGYGRRTITLDVSNASGKTGLIAFARGRNDYLPGALCETEPAVQEFWLRCLDEIIAAGVDGVDFRDENHSTHTDFPHDYGYNDVVLAECRRRGGISPAAVAAVRGDAWTEFYRKAKAKLAAAGKRMRINFQVDFLRPNPPAGRWLAYPFNLDFQWRRWIDEGLLDEAIPRFFSCPFECLYNDDVTREIIDRCRSRNIPLTVNRYVHWNDLAGELRRVRDDERFCAFVFYETCTYLRYQPDGTCRLEMEPVEKALREFAESR
;
A
#
# COMPACT_ATOMS: atom_id res chain seq x y z
N MET A 1 30.10 -30.86 -5.28
CA MET A 1 29.93 -29.86 -6.34
C MET A 1 29.22 -28.68 -5.71
N SER A 2 29.81 -27.47 -5.76
CA SER A 2 29.17 -26.28 -5.19
C SER A 2 27.87 -26.01 -5.95
N ARG A 3 26.76 -25.88 -5.23
CA ARG A 3 25.44 -25.58 -5.79
C ARG A 3 25.47 -24.17 -6.39
N ASP A 4 24.90 -23.98 -7.58
CA ASP A 4 24.80 -22.65 -8.21
C ASP A 4 23.75 -21.78 -7.50
N PHE A 5 24.14 -21.17 -6.38
CA PHE A 5 23.32 -20.22 -5.63
C PHE A 5 23.51 -18.80 -6.14
N ARG A 6 22.40 -18.12 -6.45
CA ARG A 6 22.39 -16.80 -7.08
C ARG A 6 22.04 -15.69 -6.10
N LEU A 7 22.76 -14.57 -6.18
CA LEU A 7 22.37 -13.32 -5.54
C LEU A 7 21.67 -12.41 -6.54
N GLU A 8 20.63 -11.73 -6.07
CA GLU A 8 19.79 -10.82 -6.85
C GLU A 8 19.59 -9.50 -6.10
N ALA A 9 19.32 -8.42 -6.83
CA ALA A 9 18.97 -7.12 -6.24
C ALA A 9 17.59 -6.68 -6.76
N LEU A 10 16.76 -6.09 -5.89
CA LEU A 10 15.53 -5.42 -6.34
C LEU A 10 15.75 -3.91 -6.38
N VAL A 11 15.39 -3.30 -7.51
CA VAL A 11 15.42 -1.87 -7.76
C VAL A 11 14.00 -1.36 -7.82
N ASP A 12 13.56 -0.59 -6.84
CA ASP A 12 12.32 0.19 -6.93
C ASP A 12 12.68 1.58 -7.44
N PHE A 13 12.74 1.68 -8.76
CA PHE A 13 13.38 2.81 -9.44
C PHE A 13 12.80 4.17 -9.06
N LEU A 14 11.52 4.23 -8.70
CA LEU A 14 10.92 5.48 -8.24
C LEU A 14 11.51 5.92 -6.90
N ASP A 15 11.70 5.01 -5.95
CA ASP A 15 12.32 5.35 -4.67
C ASP A 15 13.78 5.75 -4.87
N ASP A 16 14.54 5.00 -5.68
CA ASP A 16 15.91 5.35 -6.08
C ASP A 16 16.01 6.76 -6.71
N ALA A 17 15.05 7.13 -7.57
CA ALA A 17 15.01 8.44 -8.20
C ALA A 17 14.51 9.57 -7.27
N ILE A 18 13.55 9.28 -6.38
CA ILE A 18 13.00 10.24 -5.40
C ILE A 18 14.08 10.66 -4.41
N VAL A 19 14.82 9.72 -3.84
CA VAL A 19 15.81 10.02 -2.80
C VAL A 19 17.08 10.66 -3.36
N THR A 20 17.21 10.76 -4.69
CA THR A 20 18.36 11.36 -5.35
C THR A 20 18.11 12.85 -5.63
N PRO A 21 18.99 13.77 -5.16
CA PRO A 21 18.77 15.22 -5.29
C PRO A 21 19.04 15.77 -6.71
N PHE A 22 19.31 14.90 -7.68
CA PHE A 22 19.55 15.23 -9.09
C PHE A 22 18.94 14.18 -10.02
N PRO A 23 18.66 14.51 -11.29
CA PRO A 23 18.14 13.53 -12.25
C PRO A 23 19.15 12.42 -12.53
N LEU A 24 18.69 11.18 -12.54
CA LEU A 24 19.53 10.03 -12.91
C LEU A 24 19.71 9.99 -14.43
N THR A 25 20.84 9.42 -14.84
CA THR A 25 21.27 9.34 -16.25
C THR A 25 21.70 7.91 -16.60
N ALA A 26 21.91 7.63 -17.89
CA ALA A 26 22.38 6.32 -18.33
C ALA A 26 23.71 5.92 -17.68
N ALA A 27 24.60 6.88 -17.37
CA ALA A 27 25.86 6.62 -16.68
C ALA A 27 25.64 6.10 -15.25
N HIS A 28 24.67 6.67 -14.53
CA HIS A 28 24.29 6.21 -13.17
C HIS A 28 23.79 4.77 -13.19
N LEU A 29 22.92 4.43 -14.16
CA LEU A 29 22.39 3.08 -14.30
C LEU A 29 23.48 2.09 -14.71
N ASP A 30 24.38 2.48 -15.62
CA ASP A 30 25.54 1.65 -15.98
C ASP A 30 26.46 1.40 -14.79
N SER A 31 26.79 2.44 -14.02
CA SER A 31 27.61 2.34 -12.81
C SER A 31 26.96 1.45 -11.75
N MET A 32 25.64 1.55 -11.55
CA MET A 32 24.90 0.67 -10.65
C MET A 32 25.00 -0.80 -11.08
N MET A 33 24.78 -1.11 -12.36
CA MET A 33 24.87 -2.49 -12.87
C MET A 33 26.30 -3.04 -12.74
N ALA A 34 27.32 -2.22 -13.05
CA ALA A 34 28.73 -2.57 -12.86
C ALA A 34 29.05 -2.88 -11.40
N LEU A 35 28.58 -2.02 -10.47
CA LEU A 35 28.77 -2.21 -9.04
C LEU A 35 28.10 -3.50 -8.55
N LEU A 36 26.82 -3.73 -8.89
CA LEU A 36 26.09 -4.93 -8.49
C LEU A 36 26.81 -6.19 -9.00
N LYS A 37 27.24 -6.20 -10.26
CA LYS A 37 28.02 -7.30 -10.84
C LYS A 37 29.32 -7.55 -10.07
N ALA A 38 30.06 -6.49 -9.75
CA ALA A 38 31.31 -6.58 -8.98
C ALA A 38 31.09 -7.14 -7.57
N ARG A 39 29.89 -7.02 -7.02
CA ARG A 39 29.48 -7.61 -5.73
C ARG A 39 28.87 -9.01 -5.85
N GLY A 40 28.94 -9.64 -7.02
CA GLY A 40 28.50 -11.02 -7.23
C GLY A 40 27.00 -11.19 -7.44
N ILE A 41 26.24 -10.09 -7.55
CA ILE A 41 24.84 -10.10 -8.02
C ILE A 41 24.84 -10.60 -9.47
N ARG A 42 23.86 -11.42 -9.82
CA ARG A 42 23.71 -11.95 -11.19
C ARG A 42 22.38 -11.58 -11.85
N ARG A 43 21.38 -11.17 -11.07
CA ARG A 43 20.07 -10.74 -11.57
C ARG A 43 19.58 -9.49 -10.87
N VAL A 44 18.93 -8.60 -11.61
CA VAL A 44 18.24 -7.43 -11.09
C VAL A 44 16.74 -7.57 -11.35
N SER A 45 15.92 -7.30 -10.35
CA SER A 45 14.46 -7.17 -10.48
C SER A 45 14.12 -5.68 -10.47
N TRP A 46 13.65 -5.14 -11.58
CA TRP A 46 13.45 -3.71 -11.79
C TRP A 46 11.97 -3.32 -11.75
N GLY A 47 11.56 -2.48 -10.80
CA GLY A 47 10.20 -1.95 -10.68
C GLY A 47 9.74 -1.27 -11.95
N TYR A 48 8.72 -1.83 -12.61
CA TYR A 48 8.11 -1.23 -13.79
C TYR A 48 7.01 -0.25 -13.40
N TYR A 49 7.08 0.97 -13.93
CA TYR A 49 6.19 2.08 -13.61
C TYR A 49 5.75 2.83 -14.87
N ALA A 50 5.31 2.10 -15.90
CA ALA A 50 5.00 2.66 -17.22
C ALA A 50 6.22 3.32 -17.89
N ASP A 51 7.39 2.67 -17.80
CA ASP A 51 8.66 3.24 -18.22
C ASP A 51 8.71 3.70 -19.67
N ALA A 52 8.08 2.96 -20.58
CA ALA A 52 8.00 3.34 -22.00
C ALA A 52 7.08 4.55 -22.27
N ARG A 53 6.26 4.95 -21.28
CA ARG A 53 5.25 6.00 -21.38
C ARG A 53 5.59 7.24 -20.54
N GLY A 54 6.82 7.32 -20.03
CA GLY A 54 7.32 8.47 -19.27
C GLY A 54 7.00 8.45 -17.78
N GLY A 55 6.64 7.29 -17.23
CA GLY A 55 6.36 7.15 -15.80
C GLY A 55 4.93 7.51 -15.41
N TYR A 56 4.64 7.42 -14.11
CA TYR A 56 3.39 7.91 -13.53
C TYR A 56 3.37 9.44 -13.42
N ARG A 57 2.18 10.04 -13.54
CA ARG A 57 1.96 11.48 -13.44
C ARG A 57 1.98 11.95 -11.98
N GLY A 58 3.16 12.28 -11.46
CA GLY A 58 3.36 12.78 -10.08
C GLY A 58 3.28 14.31 -9.93
N PRO A 59 3.25 14.83 -8.69
CA PRO A 59 3.14 16.25 -8.36
C PRO A 59 4.48 17.04 -8.50
N GLY A 60 5.25 16.79 -9.56
CA GLY A 60 6.59 17.35 -9.70
C GLY A 60 6.61 18.87 -9.96
N LYS A 61 7.16 19.65 -9.02
CA LYS A 61 7.42 21.10 -9.20
C LYS A 61 8.82 21.50 -8.76
N THR A 62 9.34 22.60 -9.30
CA THR A 62 10.62 23.17 -8.85
C THR A 62 10.46 23.85 -7.49
N GLY A 63 11.08 23.30 -6.44
CA GLY A 63 11.06 23.85 -5.09
C GLY A 63 9.84 23.44 -4.24
N GLY A 64 9.91 23.66 -2.93
CA GLY A 64 8.86 23.28 -1.98
C GLY A 64 8.82 21.76 -1.69
N PRO A 65 7.74 21.25 -1.07
CA PRO A 65 7.66 19.88 -0.56
C PRO A 65 7.60 18.79 -1.64
N PHE A 66 7.51 19.18 -2.91
CA PHE A 66 7.55 18.25 -4.05
C PHE A 66 8.76 18.45 -4.96
N ALA A 67 9.85 19.04 -4.44
CA ALA A 67 11.07 19.26 -5.22
C ALA A 67 11.69 17.92 -5.70
N ASP A 68 11.67 16.89 -4.86
CA ASP A 68 12.24 15.57 -5.19
C ASP A 68 11.51 14.91 -6.37
N TRP A 69 10.20 15.14 -6.47
CA TRP A 69 9.36 14.67 -7.58
C TRP A 69 9.76 15.27 -8.93
N HIS A 70 10.32 16.47 -8.92
CA HIS A 70 10.83 17.09 -10.13
C HIS A 70 12.04 16.32 -10.69
N ASN A 71 12.86 15.70 -9.84
CA ASN A 71 13.99 14.88 -10.27
C ASN A 71 13.53 13.61 -10.98
N ILE A 72 12.47 12.96 -10.51
CA ILE A 72 11.87 11.82 -11.20
C ILE A 72 11.44 12.22 -12.62
N THR A 73 10.68 13.31 -12.75
CA THR A 73 10.20 13.79 -14.06
C THR A 73 11.37 14.05 -15.02
N ARG A 74 12.41 14.75 -14.55
CA ARG A 74 13.62 14.98 -15.34
C ARG A 74 14.39 13.71 -15.67
N THR A 75 14.40 12.74 -14.75
CA THR A 75 15.02 11.42 -14.95
C THR A 75 14.32 10.68 -16.09
N TYR A 76 12.99 10.59 -16.08
CA TYR A 76 12.23 9.99 -17.19
C TYR A 76 12.43 10.73 -18.51
N GLN A 77 12.44 12.06 -18.49
CA GLN A 77 12.73 12.86 -19.69
C GLN A 77 14.13 12.59 -20.26
N GLY A 78 15.14 12.47 -19.40
CA GLY A 78 16.53 12.23 -19.80
C GLY A 78 16.79 10.80 -20.26
N LEU A 79 16.12 9.80 -19.68
CA LEU A 79 16.29 8.39 -20.01
C LEU A 79 15.34 7.91 -21.12
N GLY A 80 14.20 8.57 -21.29
CA GLY A 80 13.09 8.11 -22.13
C GLY A 80 12.39 6.89 -21.53
N ASN A 81 13.02 5.72 -21.63
CA ASN A 81 12.55 4.46 -21.05
C ASN A 81 13.62 3.91 -20.08
N PRO A 82 13.51 4.21 -18.77
CA PRO A 82 14.49 3.75 -17.78
C PRO A 82 14.68 2.24 -17.73
N LEU A 83 13.60 1.45 -17.82
CA LEU A 83 13.69 -0.02 -17.88
C LEU A 83 14.55 -0.50 -19.06
N LYS A 84 14.38 0.09 -20.25
CA LYS A 84 15.20 -0.25 -21.42
C LYS A 84 16.67 0.11 -21.21
N VAL A 85 16.95 1.31 -20.69
CA VAL A 85 18.33 1.74 -20.40
C VAL A 85 18.98 0.82 -19.35
N ALA A 86 18.22 0.44 -18.32
CA ALA A 86 18.66 -0.51 -17.30
C ALA A 86 18.93 -1.90 -17.89
N ALA A 87 18.09 -2.38 -18.80
CA ALA A 87 18.27 -3.68 -19.44
C ALA A 87 19.53 -3.72 -20.31
N GLU A 88 19.74 -2.69 -21.13
CA GLU A 88 20.96 -2.56 -21.92
C GLU A 88 22.22 -2.50 -21.03
N ALA A 89 22.15 -1.79 -19.90
CA ALA A 89 23.24 -1.75 -18.92
C ALA A 89 23.48 -3.11 -18.24
N ALA A 90 22.43 -3.79 -17.81
CA ALA A 90 22.51 -5.11 -17.20
C ALA A 90 23.20 -6.10 -18.14
N HIS A 91 22.77 -6.13 -19.41
CA HIS A 91 23.34 -7.02 -20.43
C HIS A 91 24.80 -6.70 -20.75
N ARG A 92 25.20 -5.42 -20.81
CA ARG A 92 26.62 -5.02 -20.95
C ARG A 92 27.50 -5.60 -19.85
N HIS A 93 26.99 -5.70 -18.63
CA HIS A 93 27.71 -6.22 -17.46
C HIS A 93 27.45 -7.72 -17.20
N GLY A 94 26.75 -8.41 -18.10
CA GLY A 94 26.44 -9.83 -17.98
C GLY A 94 25.57 -10.15 -16.76
N LEU A 95 24.57 -9.32 -16.51
CA LEU A 95 23.49 -9.53 -15.54
C LEU A 95 22.20 -9.91 -16.28
N GLU A 96 21.37 -10.74 -15.67
CA GLU A 96 19.96 -10.87 -16.04
C GLU A 96 19.15 -9.69 -15.47
N ILE A 97 18.11 -9.28 -16.17
CA ILE A 97 17.16 -8.28 -15.66
C ILE A 97 15.72 -8.75 -15.84
N TYR A 98 14.93 -8.68 -14.77
CA TYR A 98 13.52 -9.03 -14.76
C TYR A 98 12.73 -7.75 -14.48
N ALA A 99 11.61 -7.53 -15.17
CA ALA A 99 10.69 -6.47 -14.79
C ALA A 99 9.88 -6.91 -13.58
N TYR A 100 9.93 -6.16 -12.49
CA TYR A 100 9.10 -6.31 -11.31
C TYR A 100 7.79 -5.56 -11.53
N TYR A 101 6.80 -6.30 -12.04
CA TYR A 101 5.51 -5.79 -12.47
C TYR A 101 4.44 -6.01 -11.41
N LYS A 102 3.77 -4.93 -11.03
CA LYS A 102 2.68 -4.89 -10.06
C LYS A 102 1.38 -4.47 -10.77
N PRO A 103 0.57 -5.38 -11.34
CA PRO A 103 -0.55 -4.96 -12.21
C PRO A 103 -1.61 -4.11 -11.50
N TYR A 104 -1.83 -4.35 -10.21
CA TYR A 104 -2.72 -3.52 -9.38
C TYR A 104 -2.09 -2.18 -8.98
N GLU A 105 -0.76 -2.03 -9.05
CA GLU A 105 -0.09 -0.76 -8.78
C GLU A 105 -0.11 0.11 -10.03
N THR A 106 -1.14 0.94 -10.16
CA THR A 106 -1.23 1.93 -11.24
C THR A 106 -1.08 3.36 -10.74
N GLY A 107 -0.45 3.50 -9.58
CA GLY A 107 -0.18 4.77 -8.94
C GLY A 107 -0.37 4.66 -7.43
N PRO A 108 0.62 5.06 -6.61
CA PRO A 108 0.48 4.99 -5.15
C PRO A 108 -0.64 5.87 -4.58
N ALA A 109 -1.29 6.68 -5.42
CA ALA A 109 -2.51 7.40 -5.10
C ALA A 109 -2.32 8.32 -3.89
N ALA A 110 -1.34 9.21 -3.99
CA ALA A 110 -1.05 10.14 -2.92
C ALA A 110 -2.16 11.21 -2.85
N ALA A 111 -2.71 11.45 -1.66
CA ALA A 111 -3.85 12.33 -1.48
C ALA A 111 -3.44 13.78 -1.23
N LEU A 112 -4.13 14.71 -1.89
CA LEU A 112 -4.02 16.14 -1.73
C LEU A 112 -5.36 16.68 -1.20
N PRO A 113 -5.40 17.48 -0.12
CA PRO A 113 -6.64 17.96 0.46
C PRO A 113 -7.51 18.75 -0.52
N GLU A 114 -8.84 18.57 -0.49
CA GLU A 114 -9.77 19.08 -1.50
C GLU A 114 -9.61 20.59 -1.83
N GLY A 115 -9.41 21.42 -0.81
CA GLY A 115 -9.23 22.88 -0.95
C GLY A 115 -7.79 23.34 -1.13
N SER A 116 -6.80 22.44 -1.19
CA SER A 116 -5.39 22.83 -1.27
C SER A 116 -5.01 23.30 -2.68
N PRO A 117 -4.05 24.24 -2.80
CA PRO A 117 -3.48 24.62 -4.10
C PRO A 117 -2.91 23.42 -4.87
N GLU A 118 -2.31 22.47 -4.15
CA GLU A 118 -1.76 21.25 -4.73
C GLU A 118 -2.84 20.37 -5.38
N ALA A 119 -4.01 20.23 -4.76
CA ALA A 119 -5.11 19.45 -5.34
C ALA A 119 -5.63 20.09 -6.64
N ALA A 120 -5.64 21.42 -6.72
CA ALA A 120 -6.00 22.14 -7.94
C ALA A 120 -4.93 21.96 -9.04
N GLU A 121 -3.65 22.00 -8.67
CA GLU A 121 -2.52 21.92 -9.61
C GLU A 121 -2.23 20.49 -10.09
N PHE A 122 -2.23 19.52 -9.18
CA PHE A 122 -1.76 18.15 -9.43
C PHE A 122 -2.82 17.06 -9.22
N GLY A 123 -4.01 17.40 -8.73
CA GLY A 123 -5.09 16.44 -8.52
C GLY A 123 -5.56 15.83 -9.85
N LEU A 124 -5.67 14.50 -9.89
CA LEU A 124 -6.01 13.73 -11.09
C LEU A 124 -7.33 12.97 -10.94
N VAL A 125 -7.58 12.39 -9.76
CA VAL A 125 -8.77 11.56 -9.50
C VAL A 125 -9.39 11.95 -8.16
N ASP A 126 -10.70 12.12 -8.12
CA ASP A 126 -11.39 12.57 -6.90
C ASP A 126 -11.59 11.43 -5.90
N GLN A 127 -11.53 11.77 -4.61
CA GLN A 127 -11.87 10.91 -3.48
C GLN A 127 -12.44 11.74 -2.31
N ILE A 128 -13.02 11.10 -1.31
CA ILE A 128 -13.35 11.78 -0.05
C ILE A 128 -12.06 12.30 0.59
N GLY A 129 -12.05 13.57 0.97
CA GLY A 129 -10.86 14.24 1.50
C GLY A 129 -10.08 15.05 0.45
N GLY A 130 -10.26 14.80 -0.85
CA GLY A 130 -9.65 15.62 -1.89
C GLY A 130 -9.34 14.91 -3.19
N ARG A 131 -8.16 15.17 -3.74
CA ARG A 131 -7.77 14.68 -5.08
C ARG A 131 -6.49 13.87 -4.98
N LEU A 132 -6.51 12.72 -5.61
CA LEU A 132 -5.38 11.81 -5.71
C LEU A 132 -4.47 12.20 -6.87
N CYS A 133 -3.17 12.05 -6.68
CA CYS A 133 -2.15 12.25 -7.72
C CYS A 133 -1.24 11.00 -7.85
N TRP A 134 -0.25 11.07 -8.74
CA TRP A 134 0.73 10.01 -8.99
C TRP A 134 0.11 8.73 -9.56
N PHE A 135 -0.44 8.83 -10.77
CA PHE A 135 -1.08 7.72 -11.48
C PHE A 135 -0.51 7.44 -12.86
N ASP A 136 -0.66 6.19 -13.29
CA ASP A 136 -0.63 5.82 -14.69
C ASP A 136 -1.71 6.61 -15.47
N PRO A 137 -1.39 7.20 -16.62
CA PRO A 137 -2.36 7.91 -17.46
C PRO A 137 -3.63 7.11 -17.78
N PHE A 138 -3.56 5.78 -17.85
CA PHE A 138 -4.71 4.91 -18.10
C PHE A 138 -5.77 5.04 -17.02
N VAL A 139 -5.38 5.10 -15.73
CA VAL A 139 -6.31 5.26 -14.61
C VAL A 139 -6.99 6.62 -14.66
N VAL A 140 -6.23 7.67 -14.95
CA VAL A 140 -6.75 9.05 -15.07
C VAL A 140 -7.81 9.14 -16.16
N GLN A 141 -7.60 8.45 -17.29
CA GLN A 141 -8.54 8.43 -18.41
C GLN A 141 -9.74 7.50 -18.17
N ASN A 142 -9.58 6.49 -17.30
CA ASN A 142 -10.57 5.45 -17.06
C ASN A 142 -10.82 5.20 -15.56
N PRO A 143 -11.17 6.23 -14.76
CA PRO A 143 -11.27 6.09 -13.30
C PRO A 143 -12.40 5.14 -12.87
N HIS A 144 -13.36 4.87 -13.76
CA HIS A 144 -14.48 3.97 -13.54
C HIS A 144 -14.12 2.48 -13.67
N LEU A 145 -12.93 2.15 -14.21
CA LEU A 145 -12.41 0.77 -14.30
C LEU A 145 -11.70 0.31 -13.03
N ARG A 146 -11.59 1.18 -12.03
CA ARG A 146 -11.05 0.82 -10.71
C ARG A 146 -11.96 -0.17 -9.99
N ILE A 147 -11.42 -0.84 -8.98
CA ILE A 147 -12.18 -1.77 -8.13
C ILE A 147 -13.26 -0.97 -7.39
N LYS A 148 -14.52 -1.26 -7.69
CA LYS A 148 -15.71 -0.52 -7.25
C LYS A 148 -16.21 -1.04 -5.90
N ARG A 149 -16.70 -0.12 -5.07
CA ARG A 149 -17.37 -0.40 -3.80
C ARG A 149 -18.78 -0.95 -4.03
N ARG A 150 -19.29 -1.76 -3.10
CA ARG A 150 -20.73 -2.03 -3.01
C ARG A 150 -21.51 -0.76 -2.65
N THR A 151 -22.80 -0.75 -2.95
CA THR A 151 -23.67 0.43 -2.77
C THR A 151 -24.95 0.12 -1.98
N ASP A 152 -25.11 -1.11 -1.50
CA ASP A 152 -26.31 -1.60 -0.83
C ASP A 152 -26.38 -1.25 0.67
N ASP A 153 -25.32 -0.67 1.23
CA ASP A 153 -25.16 -0.38 2.66
C ASP A 153 -25.10 1.12 3.01
N LEU A 154 -25.14 2.02 2.02
CA LEU A 154 -25.12 3.46 2.24
C LEU A 154 -26.53 4.08 2.06
N PRO A 155 -27.03 4.84 3.04
CA PRO A 155 -28.24 5.64 2.85
C PRO A 155 -28.07 6.68 1.74
N ALA A 156 -29.08 6.88 0.90
CA ALA A 156 -29.04 7.83 -0.22
C ALA A 156 -28.74 9.29 0.21
N ASN A 157 -29.08 9.64 1.46
CA ASN A 157 -28.82 10.97 2.03
C ASN A 157 -27.59 11.02 2.95
N VAL A 158 -26.71 10.02 2.96
CA VAL A 158 -25.55 9.97 3.88
C VAL A 158 -24.70 11.23 3.79
N ALA A 159 -24.50 11.76 2.59
CA ALA A 159 -23.68 12.95 2.35
C ALA A 159 -24.29 14.24 2.91
N THR A 160 -25.59 14.30 3.20
CA THR A 160 -26.28 15.51 3.68
C THR A 160 -26.93 15.33 5.05
N ARG A 161 -26.85 14.12 5.63
CA ARG A 161 -27.43 13.82 6.93
C ARG A 161 -26.72 14.62 8.04
N PRO A 162 -27.44 15.43 8.83
CA PRO A 162 -26.83 16.17 9.93
C PRO A 162 -26.26 15.24 11.00
N VAL A 163 -25.11 15.61 11.56
CA VAL A 163 -24.56 14.97 12.77
C VAL A 163 -25.15 15.65 13.98
N CYS A 164 -25.93 14.92 14.77
CA CYS A 164 -26.63 15.44 15.95
C CYS A 164 -26.00 15.02 17.28
N ALA A 165 -25.20 13.95 17.25
CA ALA A 165 -24.34 13.57 18.36
C ALA A 165 -23.03 12.94 17.87
N ILE A 166 -21.99 13.01 18.70
CA ILE A 166 -20.70 12.36 18.48
C ILE A 166 -20.37 11.57 19.74
N ARG A 167 -20.12 10.27 19.60
CA ARG A 167 -19.60 9.43 20.68
C ARG A 167 -18.11 9.27 20.51
N LEU A 168 -17.35 9.53 21.57
CA LEU A 168 -15.94 9.22 21.69
C LEU A 168 -15.80 8.02 22.63
N ILE A 169 -15.06 6.99 22.21
CA ILE A 169 -14.99 5.69 22.88
C ILE A 169 -13.53 5.38 23.25
N LYS A 170 -13.25 5.29 24.55
CA LYS A 170 -11.95 4.85 25.08
C LYS A 170 -11.88 3.32 25.03
N LYS A 171 -10.68 2.75 24.87
CA LYS A 171 -10.48 1.29 24.85
C LYS A 171 -10.86 0.56 26.16
N ASP A 172 -11.02 1.29 27.27
CA ASP A 172 -11.30 0.76 28.61
C ASP A 172 -12.17 1.74 29.42
N ASP A 173 -12.50 1.38 30.65
CA ASP A 173 -13.36 2.17 31.55
C ASP A 173 -12.58 3.04 32.55
N THR A 174 -11.27 3.20 32.43
CA THR A 174 -10.52 4.03 33.39
C THR A 174 -10.97 5.48 33.29
N PRO A 175 -10.96 6.25 34.40
CA PRO A 175 -11.33 7.66 34.38
C PRO A 175 -10.51 8.44 33.34
N THR A 176 -11.15 9.42 32.69
CA THR A 176 -10.48 10.30 31.73
C THR A 176 -10.37 11.72 32.28
N ARG A 177 -9.34 12.45 31.85
CA ARG A 177 -9.18 13.88 32.14
C ARG A 177 -9.97 14.79 31.19
N ILE A 178 -10.54 14.24 30.10
CA ILE A 178 -11.33 15.02 29.15
C ILE A 178 -12.62 15.50 29.81
N THR A 179 -12.87 16.81 29.78
CA THR A 179 -14.13 17.45 30.19
C THR A 179 -14.72 18.23 29.02
N ALA A 180 -15.90 18.83 29.21
CA ALA A 180 -16.56 19.64 28.17
C ALA A 180 -15.71 20.86 27.77
N GLU A 181 -14.97 21.42 28.72
CA GLU A 181 -14.09 22.58 28.52
C GLU A 181 -12.87 22.24 27.66
N HIS A 182 -12.38 21.00 27.74
CA HIS A 182 -11.24 20.53 26.96
C HIS A 182 -11.60 20.22 25.50
N LEU A 183 -12.83 19.77 25.24
CA LEU A 183 -13.25 19.31 23.92
C LEU A 183 -13.45 20.45 22.93
N GLN A 184 -12.88 20.28 21.74
CA GLN A 184 -13.00 21.23 20.64
C GLN A 184 -13.54 20.54 19.39
N ILE A 185 -14.51 21.18 18.74
CA ILE A 185 -15.00 20.78 17.42
C ILE A 185 -14.42 21.76 16.40
N TRP A 186 -13.81 21.21 15.35
CA TRP A 186 -13.30 21.95 14.22
C TRP A 186 -13.97 21.46 12.94
N THR A 187 -14.09 22.35 11.96
CA THR A 187 -14.72 22.01 10.67
C THR A 187 -13.94 22.58 9.50
N SER A 188 -14.09 21.95 8.35
CA SER A 188 -13.62 22.48 7.07
C SER A 188 -14.66 22.16 5.98
N PRO A 189 -14.94 23.09 5.05
CA PRO A 189 -15.77 22.79 3.90
C PRO A 189 -15.06 21.88 2.87
N ASP A 190 -13.73 21.89 2.85
CA ASP A 190 -12.89 21.37 1.77
C ASP A 190 -11.61 20.67 2.27
N ASN A 191 -11.62 20.15 3.50
CA ASN A 191 -10.48 19.49 4.14
C ASN A 191 -9.19 20.33 4.14
N TYR A 192 -9.26 21.64 3.91
CA TYR A 192 -8.11 22.53 3.93
C TYR A 192 -8.28 23.55 5.05
N ARG A 193 -7.29 23.62 5.96
CA ARG A 193 -7.20 24.60 7.05
C ARG A 193 -8.48 24.68 7.87
N TYR A 194 -8.72 23.64 8.67
CA TYR A 194 -9.86 23.54 9.56
C TYR A 194 -9.91 24.73 10.51
N LYS A 195 -11.14 25.11 10.88
CA LYS A 195 -11.39 26.23 11.79
C LYS A 195 -12.15 25.74 13.02
N PRO A 196 -11.87 26.31 14.21
CA PRO A 196 -12.68 26.01 15.39
C PRO A 196 -14.12 26.41 15.14
N LEU A 197 -15.05 25.50 15.40
CA LEU A 197 -16.48 25.76 15.36
C LEU A 197 -16.96 26.07 16.78
N ARG A 198 -17.40 27.31 17.01
CA ARG A 198 -18.01 27.72 18.27
C ARG A 198 -19.45 27.22 18.34
N VAL A 199 -19.61 25.99 18.80
CA VAL A 199 -20.91 25.34 19.02
C VAL A 199 -21.04 24.95 20.49
N LYS A 200 -22.23 25.18 21.07
CA LYS A 200 -22.53 24.65 22.40
C LYS A 200 -22.97 23.20 22.26
N PHE A 201 -22.55 22.37 23.20
CA PHE A 201 -22.95 20.98 23.26
C PHE A 201 -23.12 20.54 24.70
N ASP A 202 -23.96 19.53 24.89
CA ASP A 202 -24.08 18.79 26.13
C ASP A 202 -23.07 17.63 26.10
N LEU A 203 -22.38 17.40 27.21
CA LEU A 203 -21.47 16.28 27.39
C LEU A 203 -22.06 15.29 28.40
N GLN A 204 -22.27 14.06 27.96
CA GLN A 204 -22.64 12.94 28.83
C GLN A 204 -21.54 11.90 28.85
N GLU A 205 -21.15 11.47 30.06
CA GLU A 205 -20.21 10.38 30.27
C GLU A 205 -20.95 9.12 30.72
N SER A 206 -20.52 7.96 30.21
CA SER A 206 -21.03 6.66 30.63
C SER A 206 -19.95 5.58 30.52
N VAL A 207 -20.22 4.42 31.13
CA VAL A 207 -19.47 3.19 30.92
C VAL A 207 -20.42 2.17 30.30
N GLU A 208 -20.06 1.65 29.15
CA GLU A 208 -20.88 0.74 28.35
C GLU A 208 -20.08 -0.52 28.01
N PRO A 209 -20.72 -1.67 27.75
CA PRO A 209 -20.01 -2.82 27.19
C PRO A 209 -19.62 -2.54 25.73
N SER A 210 -18.37 -2.86 25.35
CA SER A 210 -17.95 -2.79 23.96
C SER A 210 -18.83 -3.69 23.08
N SER A 211 -19.35 -3.16 21.98
CA SER A 211 -20.28 -3.88 21.09
C SER A 211 -19.60 -5.00 20.29
N HIS A 212 -18.28 -4.92 20.14
CA HIS A 212 -17.46 -5.86 19.36
C HIS A 212 -16.00 -5.88 19.86
N GLU A 213 -15.21 -6.81 19.32
CA GLU A 213 -13.77 -6.85 19.58
C GLU A 213 -13.08 -5.77 18.76
N VAL A 214 -12.28 -4.93 19.42
CA VAL A 214 -11.48 -3.88 18.79
C VAL A 214 -10.03 -4.33 18.75
N VAL A 215 -9.43 -4.26 17.57
CA VAL A 215 -8.03 -4.64 17.34
C VAL A 215 -7.29 -3.50 16.64
N ASP A 216 -6.00 -3.36 16.94
CA ASP A 216 -5.14 -2.44 16.21
C ASP A 216 -4.74 -3.00 14.82
N ILE A 217 -3.99 -2.19 14.07
CA ILE A 217 -3.50 -2.54 12.73
C ILE A 217 -2.55 -3.76 12.73
N GLN A 218 -2.00 -4.17 13.87
CA GLN A 218 -1.21 -5.40 14.03
C GLN A 218 -2.05 -6.60 14.51
N ASN A 219 -3.38 -6.46 14.61
CA ASN A 219 -4.32 -7.41 15.22
C ASN A 219 -4.12 -7.64 16.72
N ASN A 220 -3.48 -6.72 17.44
CA ASN A 220 -3.48 -6.80 18.90
C ASN A 220 -4.86 -6.37 19.41
N VAL A 221 -5.45 -7.19 20.29
CA VAL A 221 -6.74 -6.87 20.91
C VAL A 221 -6.56 -5.68 21.86
N LEU A 222 -7.23 -4.57 21.54
CA LEU A 222 -7.29 -3.38 22.40
C LEU A 222 -8.41 -3.51 23.43
N THR A 223 -9.56 -4.03 23.00
CA THR A 223 -10.78 -4.17 23.81
C THR A 223 -11.52 -5.42 23.37
N ARG A 224 -11.93 -6.31 24.29
CA ARG A 224 -12.78 -7.45 23.91
C ARG A 224 -14.24 -7.04 23.85
N LYS A 225 -15.02 -7.74 23.04
CA LYS A 225 -16.48 -7.60 23.05
C LYS A 225 -17.02 -7.82 24.47
N GLY A 226 -17.81 -6.88 24.95
CA GLY A 226 -18.41 -6.91 26.29
C GLY A 226 -17.55 -6.32 27.40
N ASP A 227 -16.25 -6.06 27.17
CA ASP A 227 -15.42 -5.34 28.14
C ASP A 227 -15.99 -3.93 28.37
N PRO A 228 -15.93 -3.40 29.60
CA PRO A 228 -16.42 -2.07 29.89
C PRO A 228 -15.53 -1.01 29.21
N VAL A 229 -16.15 -0.07 28.51
CA VAL A 229 -15.50 1.05 27.84
C VAL A 229 -16.13 2.37 28.29
N ARG A 230 -15.30 3.39 28.44
CA ARG A 230 -15.76 4.74 28.73
C ARG A 230 -16.18 5.44 27.45
N VAL A 231 -17.37 6.05 27.48
CA VAL A 231 -17.97 6.76 26.35
C VAL A 231 -18.30 8.19 26.74
N LEU A 232 -17.80 9.15 25.95
CA LEU A 232 -18.18 10.55 26.01
C LEU A 232 -19.12 10.87 24.85
N THR A 233 -20.35 11.28 25.13
CA THR A 233 -21.34 11.65 24.12
C THR A 233 -21.53 13.15 24.10
N LEU A 234 -21.13 13.78 23.00
CA LEU A 234 -21.37 15.20 22.72
C LEU A 234 -22.68 15.30 21.92
N SER A 235 -23.62 16.15 22.35
CA SER A 235 -24.91 16.31 21.68
C SER A 235 -25.45 17.75 21.80
N GLY A 236 -26.65 18.02 21.29
CA GLY A 236 -27.24 19.37 21.34
C GLY A 236 -26.84 20.28 20.17
N PHE A 237 -26.25 19.72 19.12
CA PHE A 237 -25.92 20.41 17.87
C PHE A 237 -26.55 19.73 16.66
N SER A 238 -26.39 20.36 15.48
CA SER A 238 -26.74 19.79 14.19
C SER A 238 -25.68 20.24 13.17
N LEU A 239 -24.65 19.44 12.98
CA LEU A 239 -23.50 19.78 12.13
C LEU A 239 -23.73 19.28 10.70
N THR A 240 -23.52 20.16 9.72
CA THR A 240 -23.67 19.86 8.29
C THR A 240 -22.39 20.04 7.48
N ASP A 241 -21.31 20.55 8.08
CA ASP A 241 -20.00 20.74 7.44
C ASP A 241 -19.36 19.42 7.03
N LYS A 242 -18.88 19.34 5.78
CA LYS A 242 -18.44 18.10 5.13
C LYS A 242 -17.35 17.36 5.93
N TYR A 243 -16.40 18.11 6.47
CA TYR A 243 -15.31 17.59 7.27
C TYR A 243 -15.40 18.12 8.70
N ILE A 244 -15.45 17.20 9.65
CA ILE A 244 -15.58 17.51 11.08
C ILE A 244 -14.42 16.83 11.81
N LEU A 245 -13.82 17.56 12.75
CA LEU A 245 -12.70 17.10 13.56
C LEU A 245 -13.04 17.33 15.04
N VAL A 246 -12.69 16.35 15.87
CA VAL A 246 -12.72 16.45 17.32
C VAL A 246 -11.29 16.39 17.84
N THR A 247 -10.95 17.30 18.75
CA THR A 247 -9.63 17.40 19.40
C THR A 247 -9.79 17.98 20.80
N THR A 248 -8.67 18.16 21.50
CA THR A 248 -8.60 18.71 22.85
C THR A 248 -7.67 19.92 22.92
N ASP A 249 -7.61 20.62 24.04
CA ASP A 249 -6.67 21.72 24.31
C ASP A 249 -5.48 21.31 25.19
N PHE A 250 -5.27 20.01 25.42
CA PHE A 250 -4.10 19.53 26.15
C PHE A 250 -2.81 19.89 25.40
N GLU A 251 -1.76 20.22 26.14
CA GLU A 251 -0.44 20.60 25.60
C GLU A 251 0.65 19.55 25.88
N ASP A 252 0.34 18.53 26.70
CA ASP A 252 1.25 17.47 27.11
C ASP A 252 0.97 16.12 26.41
N GLU A 253 1.87 15.15 26.59
CA GLU A 253 1.80 13.81 25.97
C GLU A 253 1.36 12.70 26.95
N THR A 254 0.75 13.04 28.08
CA THR A 254 0.41 12.09 29.15
C THR A 254 -0.99 11.48 29.05
N GLY A 255 -1.67 11.70 27.93
CA GLY A 255 -3.04 11.24 27.68
C GLY A 255 -3.21 9.72 27.65
N ASP A 256 -4.43 9.27 27.98
CA ASP A 256 -4.79 7.86 28.04
C ASP A 256 -6.11 7.53 27.33
N PHE A 257 -6.79 8.53 26.75
CA PHE A 257 -8.00 8.36 25.94
C PHE A 257 -7.61 7.79 24.57
N THR A 258 -7.29 6.51 24.59
CA THR A 258 -6.72 5.77 23.47
C THR A 258 -7.71 4.76 22.94
N ASN A 259 -7.79 4.63 21.61
CA ASN A 259 -8.48 3.53 20.93
C ASN A 259 -7.97 3.41 19.48
N SER A 260 -8.47 2.43 18.72
CA SER A 260 -8.30 2.38 17.27
C SER A 260 -8.99 3.58 16.61
N GLY A 261 -8.37 4.19 15.59
CA GLY A 261 -8.91 5.41 14.95
C GLY A 261 -10.30 5.24 14.33
N ASP A 262 -10.60 4.08 13.78
CA ASP A 262 -11.92 3.69 13.27
C ASP A 262 -12.91 3.26 14.35
N ASP A 263 -12.50 3.10 15.62
CA ASP A 263 -13.37 2.74 16.75
C ASP A 263 -13.48 3.82 17.84
N ILE A 264 -12.63 4.83 17.81
CA ILE A 264 -12.63 5.90 18.81
C ILE A 264 -13.79 6.88 18.65
N LEU A 265 -14.39 7.00 17.45
CA LEU A 265 -15.43 8.00 17.16
C LEU A 265 -16.61 7.40 16.40
N ARG A 266 -17.84 7.73 16.83
CA ARG A 266 -19.10 7.39 16.13
C ARG A 266 -19.98 8.63 15.96
N PRO A 267 -20.19 9.13 14.74
CA PRO A 267 -21.13 10.22 14.49
C PRO A 267 -22.55 9.65 14.35
N LEU A 268 -23.52 10.28 15.02
CA LEU A 268 -24.91 9.85 15.05
C LEU A 268 -25.85 10.92 14.48
N ASP A 269 -26.94 10.48 13.86
CA ASP A 269 -28.05 11.33 13.44
C ASP A 269 -29.05 11.63 14.57
N ALA A 270 -30.12 12.36 14.25
CA ALA A 270 -31.14 12.76 15.22
C ALA A 270 -31.90 11.60 15.87
N ASP A 271 -31.96 10.44 15.20
CA ASP A 271 -32.62 9.23 15.68
C ASP A 271 -31.64 8.32 16.47
N GLY A 272 -30.39 8.75 16.63
CA GLY A 272 -29.31 7.97 17.26
C GLY A 272 -28.70 6.92 16.34
N GLY A 273 -29.02 6.93 15.04
CA GLY A 273 -28.44 6.05 14.05
C GLY A 273 -27.02 6.47 13.68
N GLU A 274 -26.10 5.50 13.60
CA GLU A 274 -24.73 5.77 13.15
C GLU A 274 -24.71 6.21 11.68
N ILE A 275 -23.95 7.27 11.40
CA ILE A 275 -23.74 7.78 10.05
C ILE A 275 -22.46 7.14 9.50
N PRO A 276 -22.52 6.40 8.38
CA PRO A 276 -21.31 5.85 7.75
C PRO A 276 -20.33 6.97 7.36
N CYS A 277 -19.13 6.93 7.95
CA CYS A 277 -18.07 7.93 7.71
C CYS A 277 -16.68 7.30 7.49
N VAL A 278 -15.85 7.92 6.67
CA VAL A 278 -14.41 7.63 6.62
C VAL A 278 -13.69 8.50 7.64
N PHE A 279 -12.58 8.00 8.17
CA PHE A 279 -11.87 8.64 9.28
C PHE A 279 -10.46 9.06 8.88
N ALA A 280 -9.97 10.10 9.55
CA ALA A 280 -8.61 10.58 9.43
C ALA A 280 -7.97 10.66 10.82
N PRO A 281 -7.15 9.65 11.21
CA PRO A 281 -6.50 9.58 12.51
C PRO A 281 -5.24 10.47 12.62
N GLY A 282 -5.04 11.42 11.69
CA GLY A 282 -3.84 12.25 11.65
C GLY A 282 -2.60 11.56 11.04
N HIS A 283 -2.75 10.33 10.55
CA HIS A 283 -1.71 9.61 9.82
C HIS A 283 -1.94 9.64 8.31
N ALA A 284 -0.86 9.83 7.55
CA ALA A 284 -0.85 9.71 6.10
C ALA A 284 0.33 8.83 5.66
N ILE A 285 0.14 8.04 4.60
CA ILE A 285 1.20 7.20 4.02
C ILE A 285 2.15 8.07 3.20
N TYR A 286 1.59 8.96 2.38
CA TYR A 286 2.32 9.94 1.60
C TYR A 286 2.09 11.33 2.15
N PHE A 287 3.09 12.19 2.03
CA PHE A 287 3.04 13.58 2.53
C PHE A 287 2.70 13.66 4.03
N SER A 288 3.16 12.69 4.82
CA SER A 288 3.01 12.68 6.28
C SER A 288 3.57 13.93 6.94
N GLU A 289 4.62 14.52 6.35
CA GLU A 289 5.21 15.76 6.84
C GLU A 289 4.30 16.98 6.62
N GLU A 290 3.48 16.98 5.57
CA GLU A 290 2.55 18.06 5.24
C GLU A 290 1.18 17.93 5.94
N SER A 291 0.77 16.70 6.29
CA SER A 291 -0.51 16.42 6.97
C SER A 291 -0.67 17.29 8.22
N ASP A 292 -1.59 18.25 8.22
CA ASP A 292 -1.81 19.18 9.33
C ASP A 292 -3.19 19.81 9.18
N PHE A 293 -4.09 19.59 10.15
CA PHE A 293 -5.44 20.13 10.07
C PHE A 293 -5.50 21.67 10.09
N ARG A 294 -4.50 22.36 10.63
CA ARG A 294 -4.49 23.84 10.73
C ARG A 294 -3.96 24.51 9.48
N ASN A 295 -2.86 23.98 8.93
CA ASN A 295 -2.13 24.65 7.85
C ASN A 295 -2.32 23.99 6.47
N TRP A 296 -2.74 22.72 6.45
CA TRP A 296 -2.95 21.94 5.24
C TRP A 296 -4.25 21.14 5.34
N GLY A 297 -4.22 19.81 5.30
CA GLY A 297 -5.39 18.95 5.47
C GLY A 297 -5.02 17.56 5.98
N LEU A 298 -6.01 16.66 6.01
CA LEU A 298 -5.86 15.30 6.53
C LEU A 298 -6.15 14.23 5.48
N GLY A 299 -5.51 13.05 5.60
CA GLY A 299 -5.78 11.90 4.74
C GLY A 299 -6.94 11.05 5.28
N PHE A 300 -7.89 10.70 4.41
CA PHE A 300 -9.06 9.85 4.73
C PHE A 300 -8.99 8.52 3.96
N ASP A 301 -9.40 7.43 4.61
CA ASP A 301 -9.57 6.11 3.96
C ASP A 301 -8.29 5.57 3.29
N HIS A 302 -7.15 5.65 4.00
CA HIS A 302 -5.84 5.19 3.51
C HIS A 302 -5.35 3.89 4.17
N GLY A 303 -6.22 3.12 4.81
CA GLY A 303 -5.88 1.84 5.45
C GLY A 303 -5.20 1.95 6.81
N TYR A 304 -5.16 3.16 7.37
CA TYR A 304 -4.59 3.46 8.70
C TYR A 304 -5.65 3.76 9.76
N GLY A 305 -6.94 3.61 9.46
CA GLY A 305 -8.04 3.73 10.42
C GLY A 305 -7.80 2.87 11.68
N ARG A 306 -7.16 1.71 11.52
CA ARG A 306 -6.83 0.83 12.66
C ARG A 306 -5.59 1.19 13.47
N ARG A 307 -4.93 2.31 13.15
CA ARG A 307 -3.84 2.79 14.00
C ARG A 307 -4.42 3.30 15.30
N THR A 308 -3.78 2.92 16.39
CA THR A 308 -4.07 3.44 17.71
C THR A 308 -3.79 4.94 17.75
N ILE A 309 -4.75 5.72 18.24
CA ILE A 309 -4.58 7.15 18.52
C ILE A 309 -4.91 7.46 19.97
N THR A 310 -4.36 8.55 20.49
CA THR A 310 -4.70 9.11 21.79
C THR A 310 -5.25 10.51 21.59
N LEU A 311 -6.45 10.80 22.11
CA LEU A 311 -7.18 12.04 21.84
C LEU A 311 -6.78 13.19 22.79
N ASP A 312 -6.47 12.86 24.04
CA ASP A 312 -6.10 13.80 25.08
C ASP A 312 -4.58 13.98 25.18
N VAL A 313 -3.90 14.18 24.05
CA VAL A 313 -2.50 14.61 23.99
C VAL A 313 -2.38 15.89 23.19
N SER A 314 -1.20 16.49 23.16
CA SER A 314 -0.94 17.69 22.38
C SER A 314 -1.39 17.54 20.93
N ASN A 315 -2.22 18.49 20.49
CA ASN A 315 -2.57 18.63 19.09
C ASN A 315 -1.72 19.69 18.38
N ALA A 316 -0.68 20.24 19.03
CA ALA A 316 0.10 21.38 18.51
C ALA A 316 0.73 21.12 17.14
N SER A 317 1.06 19.86 16.84
CA SER A 317 1.61 19.42 15.55
C SER A 317 0.61 19.49 14.40
N GLY A 318 -0.70 19.53 14.69
CA GLY A 318 -1.76 19.35 13.71
C GLY A 318 -1.95 17.91 13.22
N LYS A 319 -1.22 16.94 13.81
CA LYS A 319 -1.17 15.52 13.42
C LYS A 319 -1.63 14.57 14.52
N THR A 320 -1.53 15.00 15.76
CA THR A 320 -1.80 14.20 16.97
C THR A 320 -2.95 14.79 17.78
N GLY A 321 -3.44 14.07 18.78
CA GLY A 321 -4.51 14.56 19.67
C GLY A 321 -5.81 14.86 18.95
N LEU A 322 -6.11 14.18 17.84
CA LEU A 322 -7.25 14.47 16.99
C LEU A 322 -7.87 13.22 16.38
N ILE A 323 -9.13 13.33 15.99
CA ILE A 323 -9.78 12.42 15.04
C ILE A 323 -10.72 13.25 14.16
N ALA A 324 -10.60 13.10 12.85
CA ALA A 324 -11.54 13.70 11.91
C ALA A 324 -12.33 12.66 11.14
N PHE A 325 -13.48 13.05 10.61
CA PHE A 325 -14.34 12.20 9.81
C PHE A 325 -15.03 12.98 8.69
N ALA A 326 -15.39 12.25 7.64
CA ALA A 326 -16.21 12.73 6.54
C ALA A 326 -17.29 11.69 6.21
N ARG A 327 -18.50 12.17 5.92
CA ARG A 327 -19.65 11.31 5.60
C ARG A 327 -19.44 10.54 4.30
N GLY A 328 -19.91 9.30 4.28
CA GLY A 328 -19.88 8.41 3.12
C GLY A 328 -18.68 7.47 3.08
N ARG A 329 -18.43 6.93 1.89
CA ARG A 329 -17.32 6.03 1.54
C ARG A 329 -16.86 6.36 0.12
N ASN A 330 -15.62 6.02 -0.21
CA ASN A 330 -15.15 6.14 -1.59
C ASN A 330 -15.85 5.13 -2.50
N ASP A 331 -16.20 5.55 -3.71
CA ASP A 331 -16.87 4.69 -4.70
C ASP A 331 -15.93 3.62 -5.29
N TYR A 332 -14.63 3.87 -5.25
CA TYR A 332 -13.59 3.02 -5.83
C TYR A 332 -12.36 2.99 -4.93
N LEU A 333 -11.60 1.89 -4.99
CA LEU A 333 -10.24 1.87 -4.46
C LEU A 333 -9.37 2.93 -5.17
N PRO A 334 -8.33 3.46 -4.51
CA PRO A 334 -7.62 4.65 -4.99
C PRO A 334 -7.07 4.52 -6.41
N GLY A 335 -6.23 3.51 -6.66
CA GLY A 335 -5.60 3.29 -7.97
C GLY A 335 -5.95 1.96 -8.61
N ALA A 336 -6.36 0.96 -7.84
CA ALA A 336 -6.35 -0.43 -8.29
C ALA A 336 -7.44 -0.71 -9.33
N LEU A 337 -7.04 -1.22 -10.49
CA LEU A 337 -7.92 -1.60 -11.58
C LEU A 337 -8.61 -2.95 -11.32
N CYS A 338 -9.86 -3.09 -11.74
CA CYS A 338 -10.60 -4.35 -11.61
C CYS A 338 -10.19 -5.35 -12.69
N GLU A 339 -9.61 -6.46 -12.26
CA GLU A 339 -9.17 -7.57 -13.10
C GLU A 339 -10.29 -8.22 -13.93
N THR A 340 -11.56 -8.05 -13.55
CA THR A 340 -12.68 -8.62 -14.31
C THR A 340 -13.05 -7.76 -15.53
N GLU A 341 -12.61 -6.50 -15.58
CA GLU A 341 -12.87 -5.62 -16.71
C GLU A 341 -12.01 -6.00 -17.94
N PRO A 342 -12.61 -6.26 -19.13
CA PRO A 342 -11.85 -6.64 -20.32
C PRO A 342 -10.80 -5.61 -20.75
N ALA A 343 -11.13 -4.31 -20.63
CA ALA A 343 -10.21 -3.23 -20.96
C ALA A 343 -8.99 -3.18 -20.02
N VAL A 344 -9.15 -3.59 -18.76
CA VAL A 344 -8.05 -3.69 -17.79
C VAL A 344 -7.14 -4.86 -18.16
N GLN A 345 -7.72 -6.02 -18.49
CA GLN A 345 -6.96 -7.19 -18.96
C GLN A 345 -6.13 -6.86 -20.20
N GLU A 346 -6.72 -6.17 -21.18
CA GLU A 346 -6.00 -5.72 -22.37
C GLU A 346 -4.86 -4.74 -22.02
N PHE A 347 -5.14 -3.78 -21.13
CA PHE A 347 -4.15 -2.82 -20.67
C PHE A 347 -2.95 -3.50 -20.00
N TRP A 348 -3.17 -4.44 -19.10
CA TRP A 348 -2.07 -5.18 -18.45
C TRP A 348 -1.26 -6.01 -19.43
N LEU A 349 -1.91 -6.63 -20.43
CA LEU A 349 -1.21 -7.36 -21.48
C LEU A 349 -0.38 -6.43 -22.39
N ARG A 350 -0.84 -5.19 -22.62
CA ARG A 350 -0.07 -4.16 -23.33
C ARG A 350 1.13 -3.67 -22.51
N CYS A 351 1.01 -3.56 -21.19
CA CYS A 351 2.17 -3.28 -20.33
C CYS A 351 3.24 -4.39 -20.46
N LEU A 352 2.84 -5.65 -20.61
CA LEU A 352 3.79 -6.74 -20.89
C LEU A 352 4.46 -6.59 -22.25
N ASP A 353 3.77 -6.11 -23.28
CA ASP A 353 4.38 -5.84 -24.59
C ASP A 353 5.47 -4.75 -24.47
N GLU A 354 5.22 -3.70 -23.68
CA GLU A 354 6.22 -2.66 -23.39
C GLU A 354 7.45 -3.23 -22.63
N ILE A 355 7.20 -4.06 -21.63
CA ILE A 355 8.24 -4.73 -20.83
C ILE A 355 9.10 -5.64 -21.71
N ILE A 356 8.48 -6.46 -22.56
CA ILE A 356 9.18 -7.35 -23.49
C ILE A 356 10.01 -6.52 -24.47
N ALA A 357 9.45 -5.43 -25.00
CA ALA A 357 10.15 -4.53 -25.92
C ALA A 357 11.34 -3.80 -25.28
N ALA A 358 11.34 -3.62 -23.96
CA ALA A 358 12.48 -3.06 -23.22
C ALA A 358 13.69 -4.02 -23.15
N GLY A 359 13.52 -5.30 -23.52
CA GLY A 359 14.61 -6.26 -23.62
C GLY A 359 14.88 -7.07 -22.36
N VAL A 360 13.94 -7.13 -21.40
CA VAL A 360 14.12 -7.91 -20.16
C VAL A 360 14.23 -9.42 -20.41
N ASP A 361 14.81 -10.17 -19.47
CA ASP A 361 14.95 -11.63 -19.51
C ASP A 361 13.73 -12.36 -18.93
N GLY A 362 12.96 -11.68 -18.08
CA GLY A 362 11.74 -12.21 -17.48
C GLY A 362 10.90 -11.14 -16.79
N VAL A 363 9.81 -11.58 -16.18
CA VAL A 363 8.88 -10.73 -15.44
C VAL A 363 8.54 -11.37 -14.10
N ASP A 364 8.67 -10.58 -13.04
CA ASP A 364 8.21 -10.89 -11.70
C ASP A 364 6.85 -10.23 -11.47
N PHE A 365 5.82 -11.03 -11.20
CA PHE A 365 4.52 -10.52 -10.77
C PHE A 365 4.49 -10.36 -9.25
N ARG A 366 3.98 -9.21 -8.79
CA ARG A 366 3.72 -8.93 -7.37
C ARG A 366 2.32 -8.34 -7.22
N ASP A 367 1.54 -8.94 -6.32
CA ASP A 367 0.15 -8.53 -6.10
C ASP A 367 0.03 -7.40 -5.07
N GLU A 368 0.99 -7.31 -4.15
CA GLU A 368 1.06 -6.24 -3.15
C GLU A 368 1.32 -4.89 -3.82
N ASN A 369 0.55 -3.87 -3.46
CA ASN A 369 0.55 -2.55 -4.09
C ASN A 369 0.02 -1.49 -3.14
N HIS A 370 0.26 -0.22 -3.45
CA HIS A 370 -0.24 0.93 -2.69
C HIS A 370 -1.60 1.45 -3.20
N SER A 371 -1.95 1.10 -4.43
CA SER A 371 -3.21 1.45 -5.11
C SER A 371 -4.49 0.90 -4.45
N THR A 372 -4.39 0.07 -3.40
CA THR A 372 -5.51 -0.61 -2.71
C THR A 372 -5.77 -0.11 -1.30
N HIS A 373 -5.02 0.88 -0.81
CA HIS A 373 -5.15 1.40 0.55
C HIS A 373 -6.58 1.88 0.86
N THR A 374 -7.23 1.25 1.84
CA THR A 374 -8.56 1.62 2.36
C THR A 374 -8.74 1.04 3.77
N ASP A 375 -9.56 1.70 4.59
CA ASP A 375 -9.98 1.21 5.90
C ASP A 375 -11.09 0.13 5.79
N PHE A 376 -11.71 -0.01 4.62
CA PHE A 376 -12.85 -0.91 4.38
C PHE A 376 -12.61 -1.94 3.25
N PRO A 377 -11.53 -2.74 3.31
CA PRO A 377 -11.08 -3.57 2.18
C PRO A 377 -12.12 -4.59 1.70
N HIS A 378 -13.04 -5.03 2.57
CA HIS A 378 -14.11 -5.98 2.23
C HIS A 378 -15.27 -5.38 1.42
N ASP A 379 -15.41 -4.05 1.40
CA ASP A 379 -16.52 -3.36 0.72
C ASP A 379 -16.29 -3.20 -0.79
N TYR A 380 -15.10 -3.54 -1.29
CA TYR A 380 -14.70 -3.34 -2.68
C TYR A 380 -14.67 -4.65 -3.48
N GLY A 381 -14.75 -4.56 -4.81
CA GLY A 381 -14.80 -5.71 -5.73
C GLY A 381 -16.15 -5.91 -6.42
N TYR A 382 -17.08 -4.96 -6.28
CA TYR A 382 -18.46 -5.09 -6.73
C TYR A 382 -18.70 -4.35 -8.07
N ASN A 383 -17.71 -4.38 -8.98
CA ASN A 383 -17.85 -3.87 -10.33
C ASN A 383 -19.05 -4.52 -11.06
N ASP A 384 -19.69 -3.79 -11.96
CA ASP A 384 -20.93 -4.25 -12.59
C ASP A 384 -20.70 -5.55 -13.39
N VAL A 385 -19.52 -5.71 -14.01
CA VAL A 385 -19.10 -6.96 -14.69
C VAL A 385 -18.98 -8.14 -13.71
N VAL A 386 -18.49 -7.90 -12.50
CA VAL A 386 -18.38 -8.93 -11.44
C VAL A 386 -19.77 -9.34 -10.98
N LEU A 387 -20.66 -8.37 -10.74
CA LEU A 387 -22.04 -8.62 -10.32
C LEU A 387 -22.84 -9.39 -11.37
N ALA A 388 -22.67 -9.05 -12.65
CA ALA A 388 -23.30 -9.75 -13.76
C ALA A 388 -22.86 -11.23 -13.81
N GLU A 389 -21.56 -11.48 -13.66
CA GLU A 389 -21.00 -12.83 -13.64
C GLU A 389 -21.45 -13.63 -12.40
N CYS A 390 -21.50 -13.00 -11.22
CA CYS A 390 -22.06 -13.63 -10.01
C CYS A 390 -23.51 -14.07 -10.21
N ARG A 391 -24.36 -13.21 -10.79
CA ARG A 391 -25.76 -13.55 -11.12
C ARG A 391 -25.83 -14.73 -12.10
N ARG A 392 -24.96 -14.77 -13.10
CA ARG A 392 -24.85 -15.91 -14.04
C ARG A 392 -24.47 -17.21 -13.32
N ARG A 393 -23.68 -17.13 -12.25
CA ARG A 393 -23.26 -18.26 -11.39
C ARG A 393 -24.25 -18.61 -10.28
N GLY A 394 -25.41 -17.95 -10.22
CA GLY A 394 -26.51 -18.32 -9.32
C GLY A 394 -26.75 -17.39 -8.13
N GLY A 395 -26.02 -16.27 -7.99
CA GLY A 395 -26.29 -15.27 -6.96
C GLY A 395 -25.10 -14.38 -6.61
N ILE A 396 -25.38 -13.26 -5.94
CA ILE A 396 -24.34 -12.35 -5.43
C ILE A 396 -24.12 -12.66 -3.95
N SER A 397 -22.88 -13.02 -3.62
CA SER A 397 -22.40 -13.19 -2.24
C SER A 397 -20.93 -12.78 -2.19
N PRO A 398 -20.36 -12.46 -1.00
CA PRO A 398 -18.94 -12.15 -0.89
C PRO A 398 -18.04 -13.27 -1.46
N ALA A 399 -18.38 -14.53 -1.20
CA ALA A 399 -17.65 -15.67 -1.75
C ALA A 399 -17.76 -15.77 -3.29
N ALA A 400 -18.93 -15.49 -3.86
CA ALA A 400 -19.11 -15.48 -5.31
C ALA A 400 -18.31 -14.34 -5.97
N VAL A 401 -18.32 -13.14 -5.36
CA VAL A 401 -17.51 -12.00 -5.80
C VAL A 401 -16.03 -12.34 -5.79
N ALA A 402 -15.50 -12.82 -4.66
CA ALA A 402 -14.10 -13.21 -4.54
C ALA A 402 -13.70 -14.28 -5.58
N ALA A 403 -14.55 -15.29 -5.80
CA ALA A 403 -14.30 -16.36 -6.77
C ALA A 403 -14.29 -15.87 -8.23
N VAL A 404 -15.23 -15.00 -8.63
CA VAL A 404 -15.26 -14.41 -9.97
C VAL A 404 -13.99 -13.61 -10.24
N ARG A 405 -13.60 -12.77 -9.28
CA ARG A 405 -12.39 -11.96 -9.34
C ARG A 405 -11.13 -12.81 -9.39
N GLY A 406 -11.05 -13.85 -8.57
CA GLY A 406 -9.94 -14.81 -8.54
C GLY A 406 -9.77 -15.59 -9.85
N ASP A 407 -10.88 -15.98 -10.50
CA ASP A 407 -10.86 -16.60 -11.83
C ASP A 407 -10.34 -15.65 -12.90
N ALA A 408 -10.78 -14.39 -12.90
CA ALA A 408 -10.32 -13.37 -13.84
C ALA A 408 -8.82 -13.05 -13.68
N TRP A 409 -8.33 -13.00 -12.43
CA TRP A 409 -6.90 -12.86 -12.14
C TRP A 409 -6.08 -14.08 -12.61
N THR A 410 -6.58 -15.28 -12.38
CA THR A 410 -5.93 -16.51 -12.86
C THR A 410 -5.89 -16.57 -14.38
N GLU A 411 -6.94 -16.12 -15.06
CA GLU A 411 -6.97 -16.01 -16.52
C GLU A 411 -5.96 -14.96 -17.04
N PHE A 412 -5.78 -13.84 -16.33
CA PHE A 412 -4.70 -12.90 -16.65
C PHE A 412 -3.33 -13.58 -16.61
N TYR A 413 -3.01 -14.31 -15.53
CA TYR A 413 -1.74 -15.04 -15.42
C TYR A 413 -1.56 -16.08 -16.53
N ARG A 414 -2.63 -16.77 -16.94
CA ARG A 414 -2.57 -17.71 -18.07
C ARG A 414 -2.19 -17.00 -19.38
N LYS A 415 -2.81 -15.85 -19.67
CA LYS A 415 -2.49 -15.02 -20.85
C LYS A 415 -1.08 -14.43 -20.77
N ALA A 416 -0.69 -13.94 -19.60
CA ALA A 416 0.64 -13.40 -19.34
C ALA A 416 1.72 -14.47 -19.56
N LYS A 417 1.53 -15.66 -18.99
CA LYS A 417 2.43 -16.81 -19.16
C LYS A 417 2.60 -17.18 -20.63
N ALA A 418 1.49 -17.30 -21.37
CA ALA A 418 1.52 -17.62 -22.79
C ALA A 418 2.27 -16.55 -23.61
N LYS A 419 2.02 -15.26 -23.33
CA LYS A 419 2.69 -14.13 -23.98
C LYS A 419 4.19 -14.11 -23.70
N LEU A 420 4.59 -14.29 -22.45
CA LEU A 420 6.00 -14.32 -22.05
C LEU A 420 6.73 -15.52 -22.67
N ALA A 421 6.12 -16.71 -22.63
CA ALA A 421 6.69 -17.91 -23.24
C ALA A 421 6.87 -17.75 -24.77
N ALA A 422 5.90 -17.14 -25.46
CA ALA A 422 6.01 -16.84 -26.90
C ALA A 422 7.16 -15.89 -27.23
N ALA A 423 7.54 -15.01 -26.29
CA ALA A 423 8.68 -14.11 -26.41
C ALA A 423 9.99 -14.69 -25.84
N GLY A 424 9.99 -15.96 -25.43
CA GLY A 424 11.16 -16.61 -24.81
C GLY A 424 11.54 -16.02 -23.44
N LYS A 425 10.58 -15.43 -22.74
CA LYS A 425 10.76 -14.79 -21.42
C LYS A 425 10.21 -15.68 -20.31
N ARG A 426 10.81 -15.57 -19.13
CA ARG A 426 10.36 -16.31 -17.94
C ARG A 426 9.36 -15.51 -17.12
N MET A 427 8.44 -16.21 -16.47
CA MET A 427 7.46 -15.66 -15.55
C MET A 427 7.75 -16.15 -14.14
N ARG A 428 7.84 -15.22 -13.19
CA ARG A 428 8.04 -15.50 -11.77
C ARG A 428 6.92 -14.84 -10.96
N ILE A 429 6.44 -15.51 -9.91
CA ILE A 429 5.37 -14.97 -9.05
C ILE A 429 5.92 -14.79 -7.63
N ASN A 430 5.65 -13.61 -7.05
CA ASN A 430 5.88 -13.35 -5.65
C ASN A 430 4.69 -13.86 -4.83
N PHE A 431 4.94 -14.80 -3.93
CA PHE A 431 3.96 -15.27 -2.95
C PHE A 431 4.18 -14.55 -1.62
N GLN A 432 3.26 -13.65 -1.27
CA GLN A 432 3.34 -12.90 -0.02
C GLN A 432 2.77 -13.72 1.14
N VAL A 433 3.65 -14.47 1.82
CA VAL A 433 3.25 -15.50 2.79
C VAL A 433 2.59 -14.91 4.06
N ASP A 434 2.83 -13.63 4.35
CA ASP A 434 2.15 -12.93 5.43
C ASP A 434 0.71 -12.52 5.09
N PHE A 435 0.36 -12.48 3.80
CA PHE A 435 -1.00 -12.18 3.33
C PHE A 435 -1.79 -13.45 2.94
N LEU A 436 -1.17 -14.44 2.29
CA LEU A 436 -1.85 -15.64 1.78
C LEU A 436 -2.34 -16.63 2.88
N ARG A 437 -2.19 -16.27 4.15
CA ARG A 437 -2.69 -17.03 5.29
C ARG A 437 -4.20 -16.85 5.47
N PRO A 438 -4.90 -17.78 6.15
CA PRO A 438 -6.34 -17.66 6.36
C PRO A 438 -6.78 -16.37 7.05
N ASN A 439 -5.98 -15.87 8.00
CA ASN A 439 -6.25 -14.67 8.78
C ASN A 439 -5.03 -13.72 8.74
N PRO A 440 -4.82 -12.97 7.64
CA PRO A 440 -3.70 -12.03 7.58
C PRO A 440 -3.87 -10.89 8.57
N PRO A 441 -2.78 -10.29 9.11
CA PRO A 441 -2.87 -9.10 9.94
C PRO A 441 -3.60 -7.95 9.23
N ALA A 442 -4.37 -7.13 9.96
CA ALA A 442 -5.14 -6.03 9.38
C ALA A 442 -4.28 -5.04 8.58
N GLY A 443 -3.07 -4.75 9.06
CA GLY A 443 -2.08 -3.92 8.37
C GLY A 443 -1.57 -4.50 7.07
N ARG A 444 -1.89 -5.77 6.77
CA ARG A 444 -1.64 -6.37 5.46
C ARG A 444 -2.83 -6.22 4.53
N TRP A 445 -4.05 -5.98 5.01
CA TRP A 445 -5.22 -5.91 4.14
C TRP A 445 -5.17 -4.71 3.19
N LEU A 446 -4.61 -3.60 3.64
CA LEU A 446 -4.50 -2.35 2.88
C LEU A 446 -3.69 -2.49 1.58
N ALA A 447 -2.71 -3.40 1.53
CA ALA A 447 -1.77 -3.48 0.41
C ALA A 447 -2.19 -4.48 -0.69
N TYR A 448 -3.42 -5.02 -0.64
CA TYR A 448 -3.91 -6.03 -1.58
C TYR A 448 -5.39 -5.79 -1.93
N PRO A 449 -5.83 -6.25 -3.11
CA PRO A 449 -7.26 -6.27 -3.44
C PRO A 449 -7.96 -7.37 -2.61
N PHE A 450 -8.30 -7.08 -1.36
CA PHE A 450 -8.66 -8.07 -0.34
C PHE A 450 -9.81 -9.01 -0.71
N ASN A 451 -10.86 -8.49 -1.34
CA ASN A 451 -12.04 -9.28 -1.75
C ASN A 451 -11.78 -10.05 -3.07
N LEU A 452 -10.73 -10.85 -3.10
CA LEU A 452 -10.26 -11.65 -4.24
C LEU A 452 -9.81 -13.03 -3.74
N ASP A 453 -10.23 -14.09 -4.42
CA ASP A 453 -9.71 -15.44 -4.17
C ASP A 453 -8.33 -15.62 -4.82
N PHE A 454 -7.27 -15.56 -4.00
CA PHE A 454 -5.90 -15.78 -4.46
C PHE A 454 -5.66 -17.28 -4.66
N GLN A 455 -5.93 -17.76 -5.87
CA GLN A 455 -5.83 -19.17 -6.29
C GLN A 455 -4.37 -19.67 -6.44
N TRP A 456 -3.46 -19.28 -5.55
CA TRP A 456 -2.02 -19.54 -5.67
C TRP A 456 -1.66 -21.01 -5.83
N ARG A 457 -2.41 -21.91 -5.19
CA ARG A 457 -2.25 -23.37 -5.36
C ARG A 457 -2.46 -23.79 -6.81
N ARG A 458 -3.51 -23.25 -7.43
CA ARG A 458 -3.87 -23.49 -8.83
C ARG A 458 -2.80 -22.93 -9.77
N TRP A 459 -2.22 -21.77 -9.48
CA TRP A 459 -1.17 -21.19 -10.32
C TRP A 459 0.07 -22.09 -10.38
N ILE A 460 0.46 -22.68 -9.25
CA ILE A 460 1.53 -23.69 -9.17
C ILE A 460 1.10 -24.96 -9.90
N ASP A 461 -0.10 -25.46 -9.62
CA ASP A 461 -0.56 -26.75 -10.12
C ASP A 461 -0.81 -26.76 -11.64
N GLU A 462 -1.15 -25.63 -12.23
CA GLU A 462 -1.33 -25.45 -13.68
C GLU A 462 -0.03 -25.02 -14.40
N GLY A 463 1.07 -24.79 -13.69
CA GLY A 463 2.35 -24.38 -14.29
C GLY A 463 2.35 -22.94 -14.83
N LEU A 464 1.66 -22.01 -14.16
CA LEU A 464 1.56 -20.61 -14.58
C LEU A 464 2.81 -19.78 -14.25
N LEU A 465 3.87 -20.38 -13.71
CA LEU A 465 5.12 -19.74 -13.35
C LEU A 465 6.32 -20.66 -13.60
N ASP A 466 7.47 -20.06 -13.92
CA ASP A 466 8.77 -20.73 -14.11
C ASP A 466 9.64 -20.71 -12.86
N GLU A 467 9.43 -19.73 -11.97
CA GLU A 467 10.12 -19.56 -10.69
C GLU A 467 9.14 -18.99 -9.66
N ALA A 468 9.40 -19.19 -8.37
CA ALA A 468 8.59 -18.70 -7.27
C ALA A 468 9.42 -17.86 -6.30
N ILE A 469 8.82 -16.82 -5.71
CA ILE A 469 9.45 -16.00 -4.68
C ILE A 469 8.60 -15.96 -3.41
N PRO A 470 8.94 -16.72 -2.36
CA PRO A 470 8.43 -16.46 -1.03
C PRO A 470 8.89 -15.08 -0.56
N ARG A 471 7.93 -14.21 -0.23
CA ARG A 471 8.17 -12.84 0.23
C ARG A 471 7.32 -12.55 1.46
N PHE A 472 7.82 -11.74 2.37
CA PHE A 472 7.11 -11.31 3.56
C PHE A 472 7.59 -9.94 4.02
N PHE A 473 6.67 -9.14 4.56
CA PHE A 473 6.95 -7.82 5.11
C PHE A 473 6.80 -7.80 6.63
N SER A 474 5.70 -8.35 7.13
CA SER A 474 5.26 -8.21 8.52
C SER A 474 5.55 -9.41 9.42
N CYS A 475 5.98 -10.55 8.87
CA CYS A 475 6.39 -11.71 9.66
C CYS A 475 7.92 -11.75 9.87
N PRO A 476 8.39 -12.29 11.02
CA PRO A 476 9.82 -12.48 11.27
C PRO A 476 10.41 -13.51 10.30
N PHE A 477 11.72 -13.46 10.05
CA PHE A 477 12.39 -14.37 9.10
C PHE A 477 12.09 -15.86 9.31
N GLU A 478 11.86 -16.30 10.54
CA GLU A 478 11.47 -17.67 10.87
C GLU A 478 10.16 -18.14 10.20
N CYS A 479 9.29 -17.22 9.76
CA CYS A 479 8.10 -17.58 8.97
C CYS A 479 8.47 -18.26 7.64
N LEU A 480 9.70 -18.10 7.16
CA LEU A 480 10.18 -18.85 5.99
C LEU A 480 10.25 -20.37 6.24
N TYR A 481 10.43 -20.78 7.49
CA TYR A 481 10.66 -22.19 7.87
C TYR A 481 9.48 -22.80 8.64
N ASN A 482 8.83 -21.99 9.48
CA ASN A 482 7.88 -22.48 10.49
C ASN A 482 6.42 -22.18 10.14
N ASP A 483 6.14 -21.37 9.12
CA ASP A 483 4.77 -21.03 8.70
C ASP A 483 4.17 -22.11 7.78
N ASP A 484 2.92 -22.50 8.05
CA ASP A 484 2.23 -23.57 7.33
C ASP A 484 2.02 -23.25 5.84
N VAL A 485 1.68 -21.99 5.52
CA VAL A 485 1.46 -21.54 4.14
C VAL A 485 2.78 -21.52 3.39
N THR A 486 3.85 -21.03 4.04
CA THR A 486 5.18 -21.06 3.44
C THR A 486 5.63 -22.49 3.14
N ARG A 487 5.45 -23.43 4.08
CA ARG A 487 5.78 -24.85 3.85
C ARG A 487 5.00 -25.42 2.68
N GLU A 488 3.69 -25.16 2.61
CA GLU A 488 2.87 -25.66 1.50
C GLU A 488 3.31 -25.10 0.13
N ILE A 489 3.64 -23.80 0.05
CA ILE A 489 4.19 -23.19 -1.17
C ILE A 489 5.49 -23.88 -1.58
N ILE A 490 6.41 -24.09 -0.63
CA ILE A 490 7.71 -24.73 -0.88
C ILE A 490 7.52 -26.17 -1.38
N ASP A 491 6.69 -26.96 -0.69
CA ASP A 491 6.46 -28.36 -1.01
C ASP A 491 5.81 -28.53 -2.40
N ARG A 492 4.81 -27.70 -2.71
CA ARG A 492 4.17 -27.69 -4.03
C ARG A 492 5.16 -27.30 -5.13
N CYS A 493 5.94 -26.23 -4.93
CA CYS A 493 6.96 -25.83 -5.90
C CYS A 493 7.99 -26.94 -6.13
N ARG A 494 8.49 -27.58 -5.06
CA ARG A 494 9.42 -28.72 -5.17
C ARG A 494 8.81 -29.90 -5.92
N SER A 495 7.54 -30.24 -5.66
CA SER A 495 6.85 -31.33 -6.38
C SER A 495 6.73 -31.08 -7.90
N ARG A 496 6.84 -29.82 -8.32
CA ARG A 496 6.78 -29.38 -9.73
C ARG A 496 8.14 -28.95 -10.28
N ASN A 497 9.23 -29.12 -9.53
CA ASN A 497 10.57 -28.64 -9.88
C ASN A 497 10.64 -27.13 -10.17
N ILE A 498 9.81 -26.33 -9.49
CA ILE A 498 9.83 -24.87 -9.60
C ILE A 498 10.89 -24.32 -8.63
N PRO A 499 11.92 -23.61 -9.12
CA PRO A 499 12.96 -23.02 -8.27
C PRO A 499 12.41 -21.89 -7.40
N LEU A 500 12.93 -21.80 -6.17
CA LEU A 500 12.50 -20.85 -5.15
C LEU A 500 13.60 -19.83 -4.85
N THR A 501 13.25 -18.55 -4.91
CA THR A 501 14.11 -17.41 -4.56
C THR A 501 13.55 -16.70 -3.34
N VAL A 502 14.34 -16.43 -2.30
CA VAL A 502 13.85 -15.68 -1.13
C VAL A 502 14.04 -14.18 -1.37
N ASN A 503 12.98 -13.39 -1.17
CA ASN A 503 13.06 -11.92 -1.21
C ASN A 503 13.00 -11.34 0.20
N ARG A 504 14.04 -10.59 0.58
CA ARG A 504 14.24 -10.13 1.96
C ARG A 504 14.61 -8.65 2.01
N TYR A 505 13.86 -7.91 2.83
CA TYR A 505 14.19 -6.55 3.22
C TYR A 505 15.55 -6.49 3.93
N VAL A 506 16.38 -5.50 3.62
CA VAL A 506 17.76 -5.43 4.12
C VAL A 506 17.93 -4.80 5.50
N HIS A 507 16.88 -4.19 6.07
CA HIS A 507 16.94 -3.42 7.33
C HIS A 507 16.91 -4.26 8.62
N TRP A 508 17.16 -5.58 8.54
CA TRP A 508 17.12 -6.49 9.69
C TRP A 508 18.51 -6.84 10.23
N ASN A 509 18.59 -7.14 11.53
CA ASN A 509 19.84 -7.15 12.29
C ASN A 509 20.87 -8.24 11.94
N ASP A 510 20.47 -9.36 11.31
CA ASP A 510 21.39 -10.46 10.94
C ASP A 510 21.25 -10.91 9.48
N LEU A 511 21.28 -9.95 8.55
CA LEU A 511 21.15 -10.23 7.11
C LEU A 511 22.16 -11.26 6.59
N ALA A 512 23.40 -11.25 7.10
CA ALA A 512 24.43 -12.20 6.70
C ALA A 512 24.14 -13.63 7.18
N GLY A 513 23.66 -13.79 8.43
CA GLY A 513 23.19 -15.08 8.94
C GLY A 513 21.97 -15.60 8.21
N GLU A 514 20.99 -14.73 7.94
CA GLU A 514 19.80 -15.06 7.14
C GLU A 514 20.19 -15.54 5.73
N LEU A 515 21.08 -14.82 5.04
CA LEU A 515 21.59 -15.22 3.72
C LEU A 515 22.29 -16.58 3.75
N ARG A 516 23.19 -16.82 4.72
CA ARG A 516 23.86 -18.13 4.87
C ARG A 516 22.85 -19.24 5.04
N ARG A 517 21.84 -19.04 5.90
CA ARG A 517 20.81 -20.04 6.16
C ARG A 517 19.99 -20.37 4.92
N VAL A 518 19.62 -19.36 4.11
CA VAL A 518 18.94 -19.61 2.82
C VAL A 518 19.85 -20.33 1.84
N ARG A 519 21.13 -19.94 1.75
CA ARG A 519 22.11 -20.56 0.85
C ARG A 519 22.33 -22.04 1.15
N ASP A 520 22.45 -22.37 2.43
CA ASP A 520 22.74 -23.73 2.91
C ASP A 520 21.52 -24.65 2.86
N ASP A 521 20.33 -24.08 2.66
CA ASP A 521 19.08 -24.83 2.52
C ASP A 521 18.81 -25.21 1.05
N GLU A 522 18.81 -26.52 0.79
CA GLU A 522 18.60 -27.10 -0.54
C GLU A 522 17.26 -26.72 -1.21
N ARG A 523 16.30 -26.17 -0.46
CA ARG A 523 15.01 -25.73 -0.99
C ARG A 523 15.11 -24.42 -1.79
N PHE A 524 16.10 -23.58 -1.55
CA PHE A 524 16.20 -22.24 -2.16
C PHE A 524 17.42 -22.08 -3.07
N CYS A 525 17.25 -21.56 -4.28
CA CYS A 525 18.34 -21.38 -5.24
C CYS A 525 18.89 -19.96 -5.29
N ALA A 526 18.21 -18.98 -4.68
CA ALA A 526 18.62 -17.59 -4.75
C ALA A 526 18.12 -16.73 -3.59
N PHE A 527 18.72 -15.55 -3.44
CA PHE A 527 18.38 -14.52 -2.44
C PHE A 527 18.35 -13.13 -3.08
N VAL A 528 17.26 -12.39 -2.88
CA VAL A 528 17.06 -11.01 -3.36
C VAL A 528 17.22 -10.03 -2.20
N PHE A 529 18.11 -9.06 -2.37
CA PHE A 529 18.22 -7.90 -1.48
C PHE A 529 17.17 -6.84 -1.85
N TYR A 530 16.22 -6.57 -0.95
CA TYR A 530 15.16 -5.57 -1.10
C TYR A 530 15.42 -4.35 -0.22
N GLU A 531 15.59 -3.13 -0.74
CA GLU A 531 15.75 -2.75 -2.14
C GLU A 531 16.85 -1.68 -2.28
N THR A 532 17.33 -1.44 -3.51
CA THR A 532 18.55 -0.66 -3.76
C THR A 532 18.51 0.75 -3.20
N CYS A 533 17.36 1.43 -3.18
CA CYS A 533 17.24 2.76 -2.57
C CYS A 533 17.72 2.79 -1.10
N THR A 534 17.65 1.65 -0.40
CA THR A 534 18.09 1.55 1.00
C THR A 534 19.62 1.51 1.12
N TYR A 535 20.31 0.81 0.21
CA TYR A 535 21.72 0.46 0.35
C TYR A 535 22.64 0.93 -0.79
N LEU A 536 22.13 1.60 -1.82
CA LEU A 536 22.90 2.23 -2.88
C LEU A 536 22.72 3.75 -2.85
N ARG A 537 23.76 4.49 -3.26
CA ARG A 537 23.72 5.95 -3.41
C ARG A 537 24.34 6.37 -4.73
N TYR A 538 23.59 7.13 -5.52
CA TYR A 538 24.08 7.78 -6.72
C TYR A 538 24.89 9.03 -6.38
N GLN A 539 25.87 9.34 -7.22
CA GLN A 539 26.76 10.49 -7.07
C GLN A 539 26.59 11.44 -8.26
N PRO A 540 26.76 12.77 -8.10
CA PRO A 540 26.57 13.75 -9.18
C PRO A 540 27.44 13.52 -10.42
N ASP A 541 28.54 12.78 -10.29
CA ASP A 541 29.48 12.48 -11.37
C ASP A 541 29.06 11.30 -12.26
N GLY A 542 27.87 10.73 -12.05
CA GLY A 542 27.39 9.58 -12.80
C GLY A 542 27.70 8.24 -12.15
N THR A 543 28.33 8.21 -10.98
CA THR A 543 28.70 6.95 -10.30
C THR A 543 27.66 6.49 -9.28
N CYS A 544 27.75 5.23 -8.87
CA CYS A 544 26.94 4.61 -7.82
C CYS A 544 27.86 3.93 -6.79
N ARG A 545 27.53 4.01 -5.50
CA ARG A 545 28.24 3.32 -4.41
C ARG A 545 27.28 2.56 -3.52
N LEU A 546 27.80 1.55 -2.83
CA LEU A 546 27.10 0.82 -1.79
C LEU A 546 27.28 1.55 -0.45
N GLU A 547 26.19 1.72 0.30
CA GLU A 547 26.16 2.46 1.56
C GLU A 547 25.20 1.82 2.57
N MET A 548 25.52 0.60 3.01
CA MET A 548 24.85 -0.07 4.12
C MET A 548 25.70 -1.24 4.64
N GLU A 549 26.18 -1.15 5.89
CA GLU A 549 27.09 -2.17 6.47
C GLU A 549 26.49 -3.59 6.49
N PRO A 550 25.21 -3.81 6.88
CA PRO A 550 24.63 -5.16 6.85
C PRO A 550 24.67 -5.82 5.47
N VAL A 551 24.43 -5.05 4.40
CA VAL A 551 24.46 -5.55 3.02
C VAL A 551 25.90 -5.80 2.58
N GLU A 552 26.83 -4.88 2.87
CA GLU A 552 28.24 -5.06 2.56
C GLU A 552 28.83 -6.30 3.24
N LYS A 553 28.50 -6.50 4.51
CA LYS A 553 28.90 -7.67 5.29
C LYS A 553 28.35 -8.96 4.69
N ALA A 554 27.04 -9.01 4.38
CA ALA A 554 26.42 -10.19 3.78
C ALA A 554 27.06 -10.57 2.43
N LEU A 555 27.32 -9.57 1.57
CA LEU A 555 27.97 -9.79 0.27
C LEU A 555 29.43 -10.26 0.42
N ARG A 556 30.19 -9.67 1.34
CA ARG A 556 31.57 -10.06 1.63
C ARG A 556 31.66 -11.50 2.16
N GLU A 557 30.89 -11.83 3.19
CA GLU A 557 30.87 -13.18 3.77
C GLU A 557 30.41 -14.23 2.75
N PHE A 558 29.47 -13.88 1.87
CA PHE A 558 29.07 -14.75 0.77
C PHE A 558 30.21 -14.97 -0.24
N ALA A 559 30.97 -13.94 -0.59
CA ALA A 559 32.11 -14.05 -1.49
C ALA A 559 33.24 -14.92 -0.90
N GLU A 560 33.52 -14.79 0.40
CA GLU A 560 34.53 -15.57 1.13
C GLU A 560 34.16 -17.06 1.28
N SER A 561 32.87 -17.39 1.16
CA SER A 561 32.35 -18.75 1.32
C SER A 561 32.32 -19.59 0.03
N ARG A 562 32.65 -18.99 -1.11
CA ARG A 562 32.73 -19.65 -2.43
C ARG A 562 34.12 -20.21 -2.66
#